data_AF-A0A6A6X151-F1
#
_entry.id   AF-A0A6A6X151-F1
#
_cell.length_a   1.000
_cell.length_b   1.000
_cell.length_c   1.000
_cell.angle_alpha   90.00
_cell.angle_beta   90.00
_cell.angle_gamma   90.00
#
_symmetry.space_group_name_H-M   'P 1'
#
loop_
_entity.id
_entity.type
_entity.pdbx_description
1 polymer ?
#
loop_
_entity_poly.entity_id
_entity_poly.type
_entity_poly.pdbx_seq_one_letter_code
_entity_poly.pdbx_strand_id
1 'polypeptide(L)'
;MLILQTLPPPTSNVWYLAYGSNLAASKFIHDRGIVPISTAVVTVLGWTLVMDSAGVPYSEPSFGSISPIQNFGNEKSVQLIGTAYLITPEMYTKVIASEGGGIAYAEVEVRAEGLTDEDRAKTRTQGRTIAARSLYTVLRRLARPSDRYMSLIRLGAKEARMPPAYQQFLENIITYTPRKGLLSRIGAALFLAFWIPVMLAMERITKAGLKNSGESNAPTWVIIMVRLVVVSMWFYHDFIHAPIWGRGDGLDGS
;
A
#
# COMPACT_ATOMS: atom_id res chain seq x y z
N MET A 1 0.17 -13.76 20.80
CA MET A 1 -1.05 -12.99 20.47
C MET A 1 -0.61 -11.63 19.96
N LEU A 2 -0.57 -11.42 18.64
CA LEU A 2 -0.15 -10.14 18.08
C LEU A 2 -1.33 -9.18 18.25
N ILE A 3 -1.27 -8.35 19.29
CA ILE A 3 -2.20 -7.24 19.45
C ILE A 3 -1.97 -6.33 18.25
N LEU A 4 -2.96 -6.24 17.37
CA LEU A 4 -3.01 -5.25 16.30
C LEU A 4 -2.85 -3.87 16.96
N GLN A 5 -1.66 -3.28 16.88
CA GLN A 5 -1.47 -1.88 17.23
C GLN A 5 -2.15 -1.05 16.15
N THR A 6 -3.43 -0.78 16.35
CA THR A 6 -4.10 0.35 15.70
C THR A 6 -3.75 1.56 16.53
N LEU A 7 -3.15 2.58 15.91
CA LEU A 7 -2.88 3.82 16.62
C LEU A 7 -4.23 4.37 17.11
N PRO A 8 -4.30 5.00 18.30
CA PRO A 8 -5.55 5.59 18.75
C PRO A 8 -6.02 6.61 17.71
N PRO A 9 -7.35 6.74 17.47
CA PRO A 9 -7.88 7.77 16.58
C PRO A 9 -7.27 9.13 16.91
N PRO A 10 -6.81 9.89 15.90
CA PRO A 10 -6.16 11.17 16.16
C PRO A 10 -7.17 12.13 16.78
N THR A 11 -6.77 12.83 17.85
CA THR A 11 -7.59 13.83 18.54
C THR A 11 -7.43 15.24 17.96
N SER A 12 -6.52 15.41 17.00
CA SER A 12 -6.21 16.66 16.32
C SER A 12 -5.83 16.39 14.86
N ASN A 13 -5.65 17.45 14.06
CA ASN A 13 -5.15 17.32 12.69
C ASN A 13 -3.84 16.52 12.68
N VAL A 14 -3.73 15.64 11.69
CA VAL A 14 -2.63 14.69 11.57
C VAL A 14 -2.07 14.70 10.15
N TRP A 15 -0.76 14.53 10.03
CA TRP A 15 -0.12 14.28 8.74
C TRP A 15 -0.30 12.82 8.36
N TYR A 16 -1.01 12.57 7.26
CA TYR A 16 -1.11 11.26 6.63
C TYR A 16 -0.12 11.18 5.47
N LEU A 17 0.79 10.20 5.51
CA LEU A 17 1.79 9.96 4.48
C LEU A 17 1.26 8.97 3.44
N ALA A 18 1.14 9.45 2.19
CA ALA A 18 0.92 8.62 1.03
C ALA A 18 2.25 8.28 0.34
N TYR A 19 2.42 7.00 -0.02
CA TYR A 19 3.57 6.50 -0.79
C TYR A 19 3.19 5.50 -1.90
N GLY A 20 1.95 5.01 -1.90
CA GLY A 20 1.44 4.06 -2.90
C GLY A 20 0.46 4.72 -3.87
N SER A 21 -0.65 4.06 -4.18
CA SER A 21 -1.70 4.58 -5.08
C SER A 21 -2.31 5.91 -4.63
N ASN A 22 -2.13 6.28 -3.36
CA ASN A 22 -2.60 7.54 -2.80
C ASN A 22 -1.68 8.73 -3.10
N LEU A 23 -0.53 8.51 -3.77
CA LEU A 23 0.34 9.60 -4.24
C LEU A 23 -0.31 10.46 -5.32
N ALA A 24 -1.13 9.87 -6.18
CA ALA A 24 -1.84 10.59 -7.22
C ALA A 24 -2.90 11.49 -6.57
N ALA A 25 -2.73 12.80 -6.67
CA ALA A 25 -3.63 13.77 -6.06
C ALA A 25 -5.06 13.59 -6.60
N SER A 26 -5.17 13.21 -7.88
CA SER A 26 -6.44 12.88 -8.51
C SER A 26 -7.20 11.75 -7.80
N LYS A 27 -6.51 10.71 -7.33
CA LYS A 27 -7.10 9.59 -6.58
C LYS A 27 -7.40 9.92 -5.13
N PHE A 28 -6.56 10.73 -4.49
CA PHE A 28 -6.75 11.08 -3.08
C PHE A 28 -7.83 12.16 -2.89
N ILE A 29 -7.87 13.17 -3.77
CA ILE A 29 -8.73 14.33 -3.64
C ILE A 29 -10.09 14.11 -4.32
N HIS A 30 -10.11 13.64 -5.58
CA HIS A 30 -11.37 13.53 -6.33
C HIS A 30 -12.17 12.27 -5.98
N ASP A 31 -11.55 11.09 -5.95
CA ASP A 31 -12.30 9.84 -5.75
C ASP A 31 -12.79 9.66 -4.30
N ARG A 32 -12.12 10.27 -3.31
CA ARG A 32 -12.44 10.13 -1.87
C ARG A 32 -13.10 11.34 -1.23
N GLY A 33 -13.15 12.49 -1.92
CA GLY A 33 -13.65 13.75 -1.36
C GLY A 33 -12.86 14.22 -0.13
N ILE A 34 -11.55 13.92 -0.09
CA ILE A 34 -10.65 14.39 0.95
C ILE A 34 -9.98 15.66 0.45
N VAL A 35 -10.15 16.76 1.17
CA VAL A 35 -9.50 18.05 0.86
C VAL A 35 -8.47 18.32 1.96
N PRO A 36 -7.17 18.08 1.72
CA PRO A 36 -6.13 18.34 2.71
C PRO A 36 -6.08 19.81 3.11
N ILE A 37 -5.81 20.07 4.39
CA ILE A 37 -5.54 21.41 4.94
C ILE A 37 -4.21 21.94 4.39
N SER A 38 -3.24 21.04 4.24
CA SER A 38 -1.91 21.33 3.68
C SER A 38 -1.34 20.07 3.04
N THR A 39 -0.44 20.26 2.09
CA THR A 39 0.23 19.19 1.36
C THR A 39 1.71 19.52 1.22
N ALA A 40 2.58 18.56 1.53
CA ALA A 40 4.02 18.70 1.39
C ALA A 40 4.65 17.41 0.84
N VAL A 41 5.66 17.54 -0.02
CA VAL A 41 6.51 16.41 -0.41
C VAL A 41 7.54 16.19 0.68
N VAL A 42 7.64 14.96 1.17
CA VAL A 42 8.49 14.63 2.31
C VAL A 42 9.38 13.44 2.02
N THR A 43 10.56 13.43 2.64
CA THR A 43 11.40 12.24 2.75
C THR A 43 11.23 11.62 4.13
N VAL A 44 11.26 10.28 4.21
CA VAL A 44 11.02 9.54 5.45
C VAL A 44 12.31 8.86 5.88
N LEU A 45 12.83 9.32 7.02
CA LEU A 45 14.15 8.93 7.51
C LEU A 45 14.16 7.46 7.92
N GLY A 46 15.01 6.65 7.29
CA GLY A 46 15.20 5.25 7.67
C GLY A 46 14.23 4.27 7.01
N TRP A 47 13.38 4.72 6.10
CA TRP A 47 12.38 3.88 5.44
C TRP A 47 12.60 3.86 3.93
N THR A 48 12.21 2.76 3.28
CA THR A 48 12.18 2.63 1.82
C THR A 48 10.87 2.02 1.36
N LEU A 49 10.54 2.26 0.09
CA LEU A 49 9.38 1.66 -0.58
C LEU A 49 9.72 0.23 -1.00
N VAL A 50 8.83 -0.71 -0.68
CA VAL A 50 8.89 -2.12 -1.10
C VAL A 50 7.57 -2.50 -1.78
N MET A 51 7.59 -3.55 -2.60
CA MET A 51 6.42 -4.04 -3.34
C MET A 51 6.04 -5.44 -2.88
N ASP A 52 5.94 -5.61 -1.56
CA ASP A 52 5.75 -6.91 -0.90
C ASP A 52 4.40 -7.02 -0.18
N SER A 53 3.43 -6.13 -0.43
CA SER A 53 2.10 -6.28 0.13
C SER A 53 1.29 -7.25 -0.73
N ALA A 54 0.77 -8.33 -0.14
CA ALA A 54 0.09 -9.39 -0.88
C ALA A 54 -1.15 -8.89 -1.64
N GLY A 55 -1.20 -9.17 -2.94
CA GLY A 55 -2.37 -9.02 -3.77
C GLY A 55 -2.90 -10.36 -4.27
N VAL A 56 -3.49 -10.36 -5.47
CA VAL A 56 -4.10 -11.53 -6.10
C VAL A 56 -3.23 -11.99 -7.28
N PRO A 57 -2.75 -13.24 -7.28
CA PRO A 57 -2.00 -13.78 -8.42
C PRO A 57 -2.75 -13.64 -9.75
N TYR A 58 -1.98 -13.55 -10.83
CA TYR A 58 -2.43 -13.39 -12.22
C TYR A 58 -3.12 -12.07 -12.55
N SER A 59 -3.39 -11.19 -11.57
CA SER A 59 -3.93 -9.86 -11.78
C SER A 59 -3.01 -8.77 -11.21
N GLU A 60 -3.11 -8.50 -9.91
CA GLU A 60 -2.26 -7.57 -9.17
C GLU A 60 -1.58 -8.31 -8.03
N PRO A 61 -0.43 -8.94 -8.27
CA PRO A 61 0.14 -9.88 -7.30
C PRO A 61 0.72 -9.21 -6.07
N SER A 62 1.22 -7.98 -6.19
CA SER A 62 1.61 -7.18 -5.03
C SER A 62 1.30 -5.70 -5.16
N PHE A 63 1.30 -5.05 -4.00
CA PHE A 63 1.12 -3.62 -3.80
C PHE A 63 2.29 -3.05 -2.97
N GLY A 64 2.36 -1.72 -2.93
CA GLY A 64 3.38 -0.99 -2.20
C GLY A 64 3.23 -1.11 -0.69
N SER A 65 4.37 -1.18 -0.01
CA SER A 65 4.50 -1.04 1.43
C SER A 65 5.81 -0.33 1.78
N ILE A 66 6.06 -0.15 3.08
CA ILE A 66 7.28 0.47 3.58
C ILE A 66 8.02 -0.50 4.49
N SER A 67 9.35 -0.44 4.44
CA SER A 67 10.22 -1.22 5.32
C SER A 67 11.38 -0.37 5.84
N PRO A 68 11.87 -0.62 7.06
CA PRO A 68 13.11 -0.02 7.53
C PRO A 68 14.26 -0.35 6.60
N ILE A 69 15.14 0.61 6.33
CA ILE A 69 16.39 0.40 5.60
C ILE A 69 17.34 -0.37 6.51
N GLN A 70 17.61 -1.64 6.18
CA GLN A 70 18.48 -2.49 7.00
C GLN A 70 19.95 -1.99 7.04
N ASN A 71 20.41 -1.29 5.99
CA ASN A 71 21.76 -0.71 5.89
C ASN A 71 21.70 0.81 5.74
N PHE A 72 21.20 1.50 6.77
CA PHE A 72 21.08 2.95 6.77
C PHE A 72 22.46 3.60 6.57
N GLY A 73 22.63 4.42 5.52
CA GLY A 73 23.91 5.03 5.15
C GLY A 73 24.66 4.36 3.99
N ASN A 74 24.18 3.23 3.44
CA ASN A 74 24.66 2.73 2.16
C ASN A 74 24.06 3.55 1.01
N GLU A 75 24.90 4.10 0.13
CA GLU A 75 24.49 4.94 -1.02
C GLU A 75 23.46 4.28 -1.96
N LYS A 76 23.34 2.94 -1.93
CA LYS A 76 22.34 2.21 -2.73
C LYS A 76 20.92 2.21 -2.13
N SER A 77 20.75 2.62 -0.87
CA SER A 77 19.44 2.61 -0.20
C SER A 77 18.65 3.86 -0.56
N VAL A 78 17.60 3.71 -1.37
CA VAL A 78 16.72 4.83 -1.72
C VAL A 78 15.76 5.09 -0.56
N GLN A 79 15.88 6.27 0.06
CA GLN A 79 14.93 6.70 1.08
C GLN A 79 13.55 6.93 0.48
N LEU A 80 12.53 6.58 1.25
CA LEU A 80 11.14 6.78 0.90
C LEU A 80 10.86 8.27 0.72
N ILE A 81 10.31 8.62 -0.44
CA ILE A 81 9.72 9.93 -0.71
C ILE A 81 8.23 9.72 -0.92
N GLY A 82 7.43 10.54 -0.25
CA GLY A 82 5.99 10.50 -0.33
C GLY A 82 5.36 11.88 -0.27
N THR A 83 4.04 11.91 -0.31
CA THR A 83 3.25 13.13 -0.13
C THR A 83 2.58 13.06 1.24
N ALA A 84 2.86 14.03 2.10
CA ALA A 84 2.20 14.20 3.38
C ALA A 84 0.99 15.13 3.21
N TYR A 85 -0.18 14.65 3.60
CA TYR A 85 -1.44 15.40 3.60
C TYR A 85 -1.83 15.71 5.06
N LEU A 86 -1.93 16.98 5.41
CA LEU A 86 -2.48 17.40 6.71
C LEU A 86 -4.00 17.31 6.63
N ILE A 87 -4.60 16.42 7.42
CA ILE A 87 -6.03 16.13 7.36
C ILE A 87 -6.66 16.12 8.74
N THR A 88 -7.98 16.31 8.80
CA THR A 88 -8.76 16.24 10.05
C THR A 88 -8.94 14.78 10.51
N PRO A 89 -9.29 14.53 11.78
CA PRO A 89 -9.61 13.20 12.28
C PRO A 89 -10.71 12.47 11.48
N GLU A 90 -11.72 13.19 11.01
CA GLU A 90 -12.82 12.64 10.22
C GLU A 90 -12.34 12.19 8.83
N MET A 91 -11.48 13.00 8.21
CA MET A 91 -10.83 12.63 6.94
C MET A 91 -9.90 11.43 7.12
N TYR A 92 -9.13 11.39 8.20
CA TYR A 92 -8.25 10.26 8.53
C TYR A 92 -9.04 8.96 8.65
N THR A 93 -10.17 9.00 9.35
CA THR A 93 -11.07 7.84 9.49
C THR A 93 -11.55 7.31 8.13
N LYS A 94 -11.88 8.20 7.18
CA LYS A 94 -12.25 7.82 5.81
C LYS A 94 -11.09 7.17 5.05
N VAL A 95 -9.86 7.69 5.22
CA VAL A 95 -8.66 7.09 4.62
C VAL A 95 -8.49 5.66 5.10
N ILE A 96 -8.44 5.43 6.42
CA ILE A 96 -8.20 4.11 7.01
C ILE A 96 -9.30 3.11 6.63
N ALA A 97 -10.56 3.53 6.63
CA ALA A 97 -11.67 2.70 6.16
C ALA A 97 -11.50 2.29 4.69
N SER A 98 -10.95 3.16 3.84
CA SER A 98 -10.72 2.88 2.41
C SER A 98 -9.50 2.01 2.13
N GLU A 99 -8.55 1.92 3.06
CA GLU A 99 -7.32 1.12 2.91
C GLU A 99 -7.45 -0.31 3.47
N GLY A 100 -8.67 -0.72 3.78
CA GLY A 100 -8.98 -2.09 4.19
C GLY A 100 -8.99 -2.31 5.70
N GLY A 101 -9.16 -1.25 6.51
CA GLY A 101 -9.59 -1.34 7.91
C GLY A 101 -8.78 -2.31 8.79
N GLY A 102 -7.45 -2.34 8.64
CA GLY A 102 -6.56 -3.17 9.46
C GLY A 102 -6.31 -4.60 8.96
N ILE A 103 -6.87 -4.99 7.80
CA ILE A 103 -6.78 -6.37 7.30
C ILE A 103 -5.39 -6.70 6.76
N ALA A 104 -4.96 -5.96 5.72
CA ALA A 104 -3.69 -6.16 5.03
C ALA A 104 -2.62 -5.14 5.45
N TYR A 105 -3.04 -4.02 6.04
CA TYR A 105 -2.15 -2.98 6.52
C TYR A 105 -2.37 -2.70 8.00
N ALA A 106 -1.30 -2.38 8.71
CA ALA A 106 -1.32 -1.81 10.06
C ALA A 106 -0.83 -0.37 10.03
N GLU A 107 -1.30 0.43 10.97
CA GLU A 107 -0.88 1.81 11.13
C GLU A 107 0.52 1.90 11.74
N VAL A 108 1.28 2.90 11.31
CA VAL A 108 2.61 3.22 11.84
C VAL A 108 2.80 4.73 11.83
N GLU A 109 3.52 5.24 12.82
CA GLU A 109 4.00 6.62 12.82
C GLU A 109 5.47 6.65 12.39
N VAL A 110 5.76 7.46 11.38
CA VAL A 110 7.11 7.63 10.83
C VAL A 110 7.54 9.09 10.92
N ARG A 111 8.86 9.31 10.98
CA ARG A 111 9.45 10.66 10.96
C ARG A 111 9.73 11.08 9.53
N ALA A 112 9.19 12.23 9.14
CA ALA A 112 9.35 12.77 7.80
C ALA A 112 9.86 14.22 7.83
N GLU A 113 10.61 14.61 6.80
CA GLU A 113 11.13 15.97 6.62
C GLU A 113 10.68 16.52 5.26
N GLY A 114 10.30 17.80 5.22
CA GLY A 114 10.01 18.49 3.97
C GLY A 114 11.19 18.44 3.01
N LEU A 115 10.92 18.03 1.77
CA LEU A 115 11.97 17.79 0.79
C LEU A 115 12.60 19.11 0.29
N THR A 116 11.77 20.09 -0.04
CA THR A 116 12.18 21.45 -0.44
C THR A 116 12.04 22.46 0.71
N ASP A 117 12.57 23.68 0.55
CA ASP A 117 12.33 24.76 1.52
C ASP A 117 10.85 25.13 1.64
N GLU A 118 10.10 25.04 0.54
CA GLU A 118 8.65 25.24 0.54
C GLU A 118 7.93 24.14 1.35
N ASP A 119 8.31 22.88 1.14
CA ASP A 119 7.76 21.75 1.89
C ASP A 119 8.13 21.82 3.38
N ARG A 120 9.37 22.24 3.68
CA ARG A 120 9.83 22.49 5.06
C ARG A 120 9.03 23.60 5.72
N ALA A 121 8.71 24.68 5.01
CA ALA A 121 7.88 25.75 5.54
C ALA A 121 6.46 25.26 5.88
N LYS A 122 5.87 24.41 5.05
CA LYS A 122 4.53 23.82 5.29
C LYS A 122 4.50 22.82 6.45
N THR A 123 5.61 22.16 6.74
CA THR A 123 5.74 21.13 7.78
C THR A 123 6.30 21.67 9.12
N ARG A 124 6.57 22.98 9.21
CA ARG A 124 7.36 23.60 10.29
C ARG A 124 6.66 23.81 11.64
N THR A 125 5.60 23.07 11.95
CA THR A 125 4.88 23.28 13.21
C THR A 125 5.64 22.77 14.44
N GLN A 126 6.60 21.83 14.30
CA GLN A 126 7.30 21.23 15.45
C GLN A 126 8.75 20.75 15.14
N GLY A 127 9.61 21.64 14.62
CA GLY A 127 11.04 21.33 14.40
C GLY A 127 11.40 20.94 12.97
N ARG A 128 12.50 20.17 12.78
CA ARG A 128 12.99 19.73 11.45
C ARG A 128 12.15 18.61 10.83
N THR A 129 11.52 17.78 11.66
CA THR A 129 10.75 16.61 11.22
C THR A 129 9.34 16.65 11.77
N ILE A 130 8.39 16.10 11.02
CA ILE A 130 7.02 15.84 11.46
C ILE A 130 6.81 14.36 11.79
N ALA A 131 5.90 14.09 12.70
CA ALA A 131 5.29 12.77 12.85
C ALA A 131 4.19 12.62 11.80
N ALA A 132 4.34 11.64 10.90
CA ALA A 132 3.35 11.31 9.89
C ALA A 132 2.84 9.89 10.12
N ARG A 133 1.53 9.73 10.16
CA ARG A 133 0.88 8.42 10.19
C ARG A 133 0.83 7.86 8.78
N SER A 134 1.13 6.58 8.67
CA SER A 134 1.09 5.84 7.42
C SER A 134 0.67 4.40 7.68
N LEU A 135 0.68 3.61 6.63
CA LEU A 135 0.30 2.20 6.67
C LEU A 135 1.49 1.35 6.25
N TYR A 136 1.62 0.14 6.79
CA TYR A 136 2.59 -0.85 6.33
C TYR A 136 1.94 -2.23 6.33
N THR A 137 2.41 -3.12 5.45
CA THR A 137 1.74 -4.39 5.22
C THR A 137 2.05 -5.37 6.33
N VAL A 138 1.00 -6.06 6.77
CA VAL A 138 1.05 -7.21 7.68
C VAL A 138 0.87 -8.53 6.93
N LEU A 139 0.50 -8.46 5.64
CA LEU A 139 0.41 -9.59 4.73
C LEU A 139 1.55 -9.50 3.72
N ARG A 140 2.78 -9.73 4.20
CA ARG A 140 3.98 -9.70 3.35
C ARG A 140 4.02 -10.88 2.41
N ARG A 141 4.34 -10.61 1.16
CA ARG A 141 4.48 -11.57 0.08
C ARG A 141 5.47 -11.06 -0.96
N LEU A 142 6.49 -11.85 -1.24
CA LEU A 142 7.35 -11.59 -2.38
C LEU A 142 6.55 -11.86 -3.67
N ALA A 143 6.37 -10.82 -4.47
CA ALA A 143 5.77 -10.84 -5.80
C ALA A 143 6.08 -9.51 -6.51
N ARG A 144 5.77 -9.41 -7.80
CA ARG A 144 5.94 -8.18 -8.58
C ARG A 144 4.63 -7.37 -8.67
N PRO A 145 4.68 -6.04 -8.56
CA PRO A 145 3.50 -5.21 -8.70
C PRO A 145 3.03 -5.17 -10.16
N SER A 146 1.75 -4.91 -10.40
CA SER A 146 1.25 -4.73 -11.76
C SER A 146 1.78 -3.42 -12.39
N ASP A 147 1.91 -3.38 -13.71
CA ASP A 147 2.26 -2.14 -14.42
C ASP A 147 1.19 -1.04 -14.25
N ARG A 148 -0.09 -1.45 -14.19
CA ARG A 148 -1.22 -0.57 -13.88
C ARG A 148 -1.05 0.11 -12.53
N TYR A 149 -0.68 -0.64 -11.49
CA TYR A 149 -0.47 -0.10 -10.15
C TYR A 149 0.75 0.83 -10.12
N MET A 150 1.86 0.41 -10.72
CA MET A 150 3.07 1.24 -10.79
C MET A 150 2.85 2.54 -11.57
N SER A 151 2.01 2.53 -12.61
CA SER A 151 1.64 3.73 -13.35
C SER A 151 0.96 4.78 -12.45
N LEU A 152 0.16 4.37 -11.46
CA LEU A 152 -0.44 5.30 -10.48
C LEU A 152 0.61 5.95 -9.59
N ILE A 153 1.59 5.16 -9.12
CA ILE A 153 2.68 5.65 -8.26
C ILE A 153 3.57 6.62 -9.04
N ARG A 154 3.96 6.25 -10.26
CA ARG A 154 4.79 7.08 -11.15
C ARG A 154 4.07 8.39 -11.51
N LEU A 155 2.77 8.33 -11.82
CA LEU A 155 1.95 9.51 -12.06
C LEU A 155 1.93 10.43 -10.83
N GLY A 156 1.65 9.89 -9.64
CA GLY A 156 1.63 10.68 -8.40
C GLY A 156 2.98 11.31 -8.08
N ALA A 157 4.08 10.59 -8.28
CA ALA A 157 5.43 11.13 -8.12
C ALA A 157 5.73 12.29 -9.09
N LYS A 158 5.24 12.19 -10.33
CA LYS A 158 5.37 13.24 -11.35
C LYS A 158 4.50 14.47 -11.01
N GLU A 159 3.25 14.26 -10.61
CA GLU A 159 2.33 15.31 -10.15
C GLU A 159 2.92 16.10 -8.97
N ALA A 160 3.49 15.38 -8.00
CA ALA A 160 4.18 15.94 -6.84
C ALA A 160 5.57 16.52 -7.16
N ARG A 161 6.05 16.43 -8.41
CA ARG A 161 7.37 16.90 -8.86
C ARG A 161 8.52 16.34 -7.99
N MET A 162 8.44 15.06 -7.63
CA MET A 162 9.49 14.38 -6.86
C MET A 162 10.84 14.41 -7.62
N PRO A 163 11.99 14.29 -6.92
CA PRO A 163 13.31 14.38 -7.56
C PRO A 163 13.49 13.37 -8.69
N PRO A 164 14.22 13.72 -9.77
CA PRO A 164 14.48 12.80 -10.88
C PRO A 164 15.07 11.45 -10.44
N ALA A 165 15.97 11.45 -9.46
CA ALA A 165 16.55 10.22 -8.91
C ALA A 165 15.49 9.28 -8.31
N TYR A 166 14.47 9.82 -7.63
CA TYR A 166 13.39 9.01 -7.07
C TYR A 166 12.42 8.52 -8.14
N GLN A 167 12.12 9.36 -9.13
CA GLN A 167 11.34 8.93 -10.30
C GLN A 167 12.04 7.78 -11.04
N GLN A 168 13.36 7.86 -11.23
CA GLN A 168 14.15 6.79 -11.82
C GLN A 168 14.14 5.51 -10.98
N PHE A 169 14.20 5.62 -9.65
CA PHE A 169 14.01 4.48 -8.76
C PHE A 169 12.66 3.78 -8.99
N LEU A 170 11.56 4.54 -9.12
CA LEU A 170 10.24 3.99 -9.40
C LEU A 170 10.11 3.35 -10.79
N GLU A 171 10.82 3.87 -11.79
CA GLU A 171 10.88 3.27 -13.13
C GLU A 171 11.63 1.94 -13.13
N ASN A 172 12.67 1.81 -12.30
CA ASN A 172 13.47 0.59 -12.19
C ASN A 172 12.76 -0.56 -11.44
N ILE A 173 11.59 -0.31 -10.83
CA ILE A 173 10.79 -1.36 -10.20
C ILE A 173 10.21 -2.28 -11.28
N ILE A 174 10.65 -3.54 -11.26
CA ILE A 174 10.22 -4.57 -12.21
C ILE A 174 8.75 -4.92 -11.98
N THR A 175 7.94 -4.86 -13.03
CA THR A 175 6.51 -5.15 -12.98
C THR A 175 6.17 -6.58 -13.38
N TYR A 176 5.03 -7.07 -12.88
CA TYR A 176 4.42 -8.31 -13.31
C TYR A 176 3.96 -8.18 -14.77
N THR A 177 4.36 -9.13 -15.60
CA THR A 177 3.92 -9.26 -16.98
C THR A 177 3.22 -10.60 -17.18
N PRO A 178 1.93 -10.62 -17.53
CA PRO A 178 1.22 -11.87 -17.76
C PRO A 178 1.84 -12.68 -18.89
N ARG A 179 1.92 -14.00 -18.70
CA ARG A 179 2.47 -14.91 -19.71
C ARG A 179 1.56 -14.97 -20.93
N LYS A 180 2.15 -14.89 -22.13
CA LYS A 180 1.41 -14.81 -23.40
C LYS A 180 0.86 -16.15 -23.91
N GLY A 181 1.34 -17.28 -23.39
CA GLY A 181 0.97 -18.63 -23.85
C GLY A 181 -0.50 -18.97 -23.57
N LEU A 182 -1.13 -19.71 -24.49
CA LEU A 182 -2.55 -20.06 -24.40
C LEU A 182 -2.90 -20.82 -23.11
N LEU A 183 -2.10 -21.83 -22.74
CA LEU A 183 -2.31 -22.60 -21.51
C LEU A 183 -2.20 -21.74 -20.25
N SER A 184 -1.21 -20.84 -20.18
CA SER A 184 -1.06 -19.93 -19.04
C SER A 184 -2.21 -18.93 -18.94
N ARG A 185 -2.79 -18.49 -20.06
CA ARG A 185 -3.99 -17.65 -20.06
C ARG A 185 -5.21 -18.40 -19.54
N ILE A 186 -5.36 -19.67 -19.90
CA ILE A 186 -6.43 -20.53 -19.37
C ILE A 186 -6.26 -20.72 -17.87
N GLY A 187 -5.05 -21.06 -17.39
CA GLY A 187 -4.78 -21.20 -15.96
C GLY A 187 -5.06 -19.92 -15.18
N ALA A 188 -4.56 -18.78 -15.66
CA ALA A 188 -4.85 -17.47 -15.08
C ALA A 188 -6.37 -17.21 -15.00
N ALA A 189 -7.12 -17.52 -16.06
CA ALA A 189 -8.58 -17.36 -16.07
C ALA A 189 -9.27 -18.27 -15.05
N LEU A 190 -8.85 -19.54 -14.94
CA LEU A 190 -9.39 -20.49 -13.95
C LEU A 190 -9.10 -20.04 -12.52
N PHE A 191 -7.87 -19.57 -12.24
CA PHE A 191 -7.50 -19.04 -10.94
C PHE A 191 -8.35 -17.84 -10.56
N LEU A 192 -8.45 -16.85 -11.45
CA LEU A 192 -9.19 -15.61 -11.21
C LEU A 192 -10.70 -15.88 -11.09
N ALA A 193 -11.26 -16.76 -11.92
CA ALA A 193 -12.68 -17.12 -11.87
C ALA A 193 -13.10 -17.70 -10.52
N PHE A 194 -12.18 -18.39 -9.82
CA PHE A 194 -12.44 -18.90 -8.48
C PHE A 194 -12.16 -17.87 -7.38
N TRP A 195 -10.97 -17.24 -7.39
CA TRP A 195 -10.53 -16.42 -6.26
C TRP A 195 -11.12 -15.00 -6.25
N ILE A 196 -11.46 -14.41 -7.41
CA ILE A 196 -12.06 -13.07 -7.45
C ILE A 196 -13.43 -13.05 -6.73
N PRO A 197 -14.38 -13.98 -7.00
CA PRO A 197 -15.63 -14.04 -6.24
C PRO A 197 -15.43 -14.21 -4.73
N VAL A 198 -14.45 -15.02 -4.31
CA VAL A 198 -14.12 -15.22 -2.89
C VAL A 198 -13.64 -13.91 -2.26
N MET A 199 -12.72 -13.21 -2.92
CA MET A 199 -12.20 -11.91 -2.44
C MET A 199 -13.30 -10.84 -2.39
N LEU A 200 -14.21 -10.80 -3.38
CA LEU A 200 -15.36 -9.89 -3.36
C LEU A 200 -16.33 -10.21 -2.22
N ALA A 201 -16.52 -11.50 -1.89
CA ALA A 201 -17.31 -11.88 -0.72
C ALA A 201 -16.64 -11.42 0.59
N MET A 202 -15.32 -11.57 0.71
CA MET A 202 -14.55 -11.09 1.86
C MET A 202 -14.62 -9.57 2.02
N GLU A 203 -14.56 -8.82 0.92
CA GLU A 203 -14.74 -7.36 0.92
C GLU A 203 -16.14 -6.97 1.43
N ARG A 204 -17.19 -7.66 0.98
CA ARG A 204 -18.57 -7.42 1.44
C ARG A 204 -18.74 -7.71 2.93
N ILE A 205 -18.19 -8.82 3.42
CA ILE A 205 -18.23 -9.16 4.86
C ILE A 205 -17.46 -8.11 5.67
N THR A 206 -16.31 -7.67 5.18
CA THR A 206 -15.52 -6.60 5.81
C THR A 206 -16.32 -5.31 5.94
N LYS A 207 -16.93 -4.84 4.84
CA LYS A 207 -17.74 -3.62 4.83
C LYS A 207 -18.95 -3.73 5.76
N ALA A 208 -19.61 -4.90 5.81
CA ALA A 208 -20.70 -5.15 6.74
C ALA A 208 -20.24 -5.15 8.20
N GLY A 209 -19.09 -5.76 8.49
CA GLY A 209 -18.48 -5.76 9.82
C GLY A 209 -18.14 -4.37 10.33
N LEU A 210 -17.54 -3.53 9.47
CA LEU A 210 -17.21 -2.13 9.77
C LEU A 210 -18.46 -1.29 10.06
N LYS A 211 -19.54 -1.47 9.27
CA LYS A 211 -20.80 -0.74 9.48
C LYS A 211 -21.44 -1.07 10.83
N ASN A 212 -21.31 -2.32 11.29
CA ASN A 212 -21.94 -2.79 12.51
C ASN A 212 -21.14 -2.46 13.77
N SER A 213 -19.81 -2.28 13.68
CA SER A 213 -18.96 -1.95 14.83
C SER A 213 -18.96 -0.46 15.17
N GLY A 214 -19.19 0.43 14.19
CA GLY A 214 -19.04 1.88 14.38
C GLY A 214 -17.59 2.33 14.57
N GLU A 215 -16.62 1.43 14.35
CA GLU A 215 -15.19 1.66 14.49
C GLU A 215 -14.51 1.78 13.11
N SER A 216 -13.33 2.40 13.07
CA SER A 216 -12.53 2.54 11.84
C SER A 216 -11.88 1.23 11.37
N ASN A 217 -11.84 0.21 12.24
CA ASN A 217 -11.20 -1.09 11.98
C ASN A 217 -12.21 -2.24 11.95
N ALA A 218 -11.90 -3.26 11.14
CA ALA A 218 -12.77 -4.44 11.02
C ALA A 218 -12.72 -5.30 12.30
N PRO A 219 -13.82 -5.99 12.68
CA PRO A 219 -13.81 -6.91 13.81
C PRO A 219 -12.69 -7.96 13.69
N THR A 220 -12.06 -8.34 14.81
CA THR A 220 -10.88 -9.23 14.81
C THR A 220 -11.14 -10.57 14.10
N TRP A 221 -12.33 -11.15 14.24
CA TRP A 221 -12.68 -12.39 13.56
C TRP A 221 -12.72 -12.23 12.03
N VAL A 222 -13.15 -11.06 11.53
CA VAL A 222 -13.13 -10.73 10.10
C VAL A 222 -11.69 -10.63 9.63
N ILE A 223 -10.82 -9.93 10.38
CA ILE A 223 -9.40 -9.81 10.04
C ILE A 223 -8.75 -11.19 9.94
N ILE A 224 -8.95 -12.07 10.93
CA ILE A 224 -8.40 -13.43 10.93
C ILE A 224 -8.91 -14.21 9.71
N MET A 225 -10.22 -14.16 9.44
CA MET A 225 -10.83 -14.85 8.31
C MET A 225 -10.23 -14.41 6.97
N VAL A 226 -10.14 -13.10 6.70
CA VAL A 226 -9.59 -12.60 5.43
C VAL A 226 -8.12 -12.97 5.28
N ARG A 227 -7.33 -12.90 6.36
CA ARG A 227 -5.93 -13.35 6.33
C ARG A 227 -5.80 -14.83 6.01
N LEU A 228 -6.63 -15.69 6.59
CA LEU A 228 -6.64 -17.12 6.28
C LEU A 228 -6.99 -17.37 4.81
N VAL A 229 -7.95 -16.64 4.24
CA VAL A 229 -8.29 -16.72 2.82
C VAL A 229 -7.10 -16.32 1.93
N VAL A 230 -6.43 -15.20 2.23
CA VAL A 230 -5.25 -14.76 1.48
C VAL A 230 -4.11 -15.77 1.57
N VAL A 231 -3.82 -16.29 2.76
CA VAL A 231 -2.79 -17.34 2.96
C VAL A 231 -3.16 -18.61 2.19
N SER A 232 -4.42 -19.03 2.22
CA SER A 232 -4.89 -20.22 1.49
C SER A 232 -4.80 -20.05 -0.02
N MET A 233 -5.15 -18.86 -0.54
CA MET A 233 -5.02 -18.51 -1.96
C MET A 233 -3.58 -18.62 -2.43
N TRP A 234 -2.65 -18.04 -1.66
CA TRP A 234 -1.24 -18.06 -1.97
C TRP A 234 -0.61 -19.44 -1.83
N PHE A 235 -1.02 -20.22 -0.84
CA PHE A 235 -0.63 -21.63 -0.71
C PHE A 235 -1.10 -22.44 -1.93
N TYR A 236 -2.37 -22.30 -2.31
CA TYR A 236 -2.92 -22.96 -3.50
C TYR A 236 -2.19 -22.51 -4.78
N HIS A 237 -1.88 -21.22 -4.92
CA HIS A 237 -1.07 -20.71 -6.02
C HIS A 237 0.29 -21.42 -6.09
N ASP A 238 1.06 -21.43 -5.00
CA ASP A 238 2.45 -21.88 -5.03
C ASP A 238 2.59 -23.39 -5.22
N PHE A 239 1.76 -24.16 -4.53
CA PHE A 239 1.96 -25.61 -4.43
C PHE A 239 1.07 -26.43 -5.36
N ILE A 240 -0.01 -25.83 -5.90
CA ILE A 240 -0.99 -26.58 -6.70
C ILE A 240 -1.14 -25.95 -8.08
N HIS A 241 -1.40 -24.64 -8.16
CA HIS A 241 -1.78 -24.01 -9.43
C HIS A 241 -0.57 -23.66 -10.31
N ALA A 242 0.42 -22.95 -9.75
CA ALA A 242 1.58 -22.50 -10.49
C ALA A 242 2.43 -23.64 -11.10
N PRO A 243 2.63 -24.79 -10.43
CA PRO A 243 3.33 -25.93 -11.03
C PRO A 243 2.68 -26.46 -12.33
N ILE A 244 1.37 -26.29 -12.48
CA ILE A 244 0.62 -26.78 -13.64
C ILE A 244 0.52 -25.71 -14.73
N TRP A 245 0.25 -24.46 -14.35
CA TRP A 245 -0.14 -23.40 -15.29
C TRP A 245 0.90 -22.29 -15.50
N GLY A 246 1.98 -22.29 -14.70
CA GLY A 246 2.95 -21.21 -14.59
C GLY A 246 2.59 -20.20 -13.50
N ARG A 247 3.57 -19.42 -13.02
CA ARG A 247 3.37 -18.50 -11.89
C ARG A 247 2.53 -17.29 -12.29
N GLY A 248 1.76 -16.78 -11.33
CA GLY A 248 0.96 -15.56 -11.44
C GLY A 248 1.51 -14.40 -10.63
N ASP A 249 2.75 -14.45 -10.17
CA ASP A 249 3.34 -13.46 -9.26
C ASP A 249 4.52 -12.69 -9.85
N GLY A 250 4.87 -12.97 -11.10
CA GLY A 250 5.98 -12.34 -11.81
C GLY A 250 7.36 -12.83 -11.41
N LEU A 251 7.47 -13.88 -10.59
CA LEU A 251 8.75 -14.46 -10.16
C LEU A 251 9.20 -15.63 -11.05
N ASP A 252 8.86 -15.60 -12.33
CA ASP A 252 9.30 -16.63 -13.26
C ASP A 252 10.84 -16.63 -13.36
N GLY A 253 11.47 -17.77 -13.02
CA GLY A 253 12.91 -17.98 -13.16
C GLY A 253 13.79 -17.53 -11.98
N SER A 254 13.20 -17.12 -10.84
CA SER A 254 13.90 -16.88 -9.58
C SER A 254 13.84 -18.07 -8.63
#